data_AF-A0A1I0YED6-F1
#
_entry.id   AF-A0A1I0YED6-F1
#
_cell.length_a   1.000
_cell.length_b   1.000
_cell.length_c   1.000
_cell.angle_alpha   90.00
_cell.angle_beta   90.00
_cell.angle_gamma   90.00
#
_symmetry.space_group_name_H-M   'P 1'
#
loop_
_entity.id
_entity.type
_entity.pdbx_description
1 polymer ?
#
loop_
_entity_poly.entity_id
_entity_poly.type
_entity_poly.pdbx_seq_one_letter_code
_entity_poly.pdbx_strand_id
1 'polypeptide(L)'
;MKNEKDLNPNKKWCQLNKKEQIIVSTMLRDLYIRFVVENNRKPNRDEKQFIVATVYLKTEEEDIFIPANQINKYFQSKIPNYDKSIEKLGF
;
A
#
# COMPACT_ATOMS: atom_id res chain seq x y z
N MET A 1 -18.91 10.90 17.12
CA MET A 1 -19.20 11.45 15.77
C MET A 1 -17.89 11.96 15.21
N LYS A 2 -17.41 11.35 14.12
CA LYS A 2 -16.13 11.69 13.48
C LYS A 2 -16.30 13.01 12.71
N ASN A 3 -15.39 13.96 12.86
CA ASN A 3 -15.44 15.24 12.16
C ASN A 3 -14.88 15.08 10.75
N GLU A 4 -15.59 15.55 9.73
CA GLU A 4 -15.14 15.64 8.33
C GLU A 4 -13.80 16.42 8.17
N LYS A 5 -13.36 17.12 9.22
CA LYS A 5 -12.14 17.91 9.32
C LYS A 5 -10.82 17.13 9.26
N ASP A 6 -10.83 15.82 9.52
CA ASP A 6 -9.59 15.01 9.56
C ASP A 6 -9.21 14.38 8.20
N LEU A 7 -10.14 14.39 7.23
CA LEU A 7 -9.89 13.97 5.87
C LEU A 7 -9.26 15.12 5.07
N ASN A 8 -7.95 15.28 5.18
CA ASN A 8 -7.21 16.19 4.30
C ASN A 8 -6.88 15.48 2.97
N PRO A 9 -7.57 15.81 1.84
CA PRO A 9 -7.32 15.18 0.55
C PRO A 9 -5.92 15.50 -0.02
N ASN A 10 -5.22 16.48 0.57
CA ASN A 10 -3.87 16.88 0.19
C ASN A 10 -2.78 16.29 1.10
N LYS A 11 -3.13 15.44 2.08
CA LYS A 11 -2.15 14.82 2.96
C LYS A 11 -1.16 14.00 2.13
N LYS A 12 0.12 14.27 2.29
CA LYS A 12 1.23 13.62 1.58
C LYS A 12 1.77 12.45 2.39
N TRP A 13 2.38 11.48 1.71
CA TRP A 13 3.05 10.35 2.37
C TRP A 13 4.02 10.78 3.49
N CYS A 14 4.82 11.83 3.25
CA CYS A 14 5.79 12.33 4.23
C CYS A 14 5.17 12.95 5.49
N GLN A 15 3.86 13.18 5.49
CA GLN A 15 3.11 13.68 6.66
C GLN A 15 2.57 12.55 7.53
N LEU A 16 2.73 11.28 7.11
CA LEU A 16 2.51 10.14 7.99
C LEU A 16 3.64 10.03 9.00
N ASN A 17 3.32 9.69 10.24
CA ASN A 17 4.32 9.34 11.23
C ASN A 17 4.99 8.00 10.86
N LYS A 18 6.13 7.70 11.50
CA LYS A 18 6.90 6.48 11.16
C LYS A 18 6.10 5.19 11.34
N LYS A 19 5.27 5.11 12.38
CA LYS A 19 4.44 3.93 12.66
C LYS A 19 3.41 3.72 11.54
N GLU A 20 2.72 4.78 11.14
CA GLU A 20 1.76 4.75 10.03
C GLU A 20 2.45 4.34 8.72
N GLN A 21 3.61 4.92 8.39
CA GLN A 21 4.35 4.54 7.19
C GLN A 21 4.74 3.06 7.19
N ILE A 22 5.15 2.51 8.35
CA ILE A 22 5.47 1.09 8.49
C ILE A 22 4.24 0.23 8.25
N ILE A 23 3.09 0.57 8.85
CA ILE A 23 1.84 -0.18 8.68
C ILE A 23 1.45 -0.22 7.20
N VAL A 24 1.36 0.93 6.53
CA VAL A 24 0.96 1.02 5.12
C VAL A 24 1.94 0.29 4.21
N SER A 25 3.25 0.50 4.42
CA SER A 25 4.28 -0.14 3.59
C SER A 25 4.35 -1.66 3.76
N THR A 26 4.09 -2.16 4.96
CA THR A 26 4.03 -3.59 5.26
C THR A 26 2.82 -4.23 4.59
N MET A 27 1.63 -3.63 4.72
CA MET A 27 0.42 -4.13 4.05
C MET A 27 0.58 -4.21 2.53
N LEU A 28 1.14 -3.17 1.90
CA LEU A 28 1.41 -3.17 0.46
C LEU A 28 2.38 -4.28 0.05
N ARG A 29 3.47 -4.45 0.80
CA ARG A 29 4.48 -5.48 0.54
C ARG A 29 3.87 -6.87 0.65
N ASP A 30 3.14 -7.14 1.72
CA ASP A 30 2.58 -8.46 2.01
C ASP A 30 1.52 -8.86 0.98
N LEU A 31 0.62 -7.93 0.61
CA LEU A 31 -0.38 -8.20 -0.43
C LEU A 31 0.26 -8.43 -1.80
N TYR A 32 1.28 -7.64 -2.17
CA TYR A 32 1.99 -7.83 -3.43
C TYR A 32 2.73 -9.17 -3.48
N ILE A 33 3.51 -9.49 -2.46
CA ILE A 33 4.27 -10.75 -2.40
C ILE A 33 3.31 -11.94 -2.41
N ARG A 34 2.24 -11.89 -1.59
CA ARG A 34 1.21 -12.94 -1.58
C ARG A 34 0.62 -13.14 -2.96
N PHE A 35 0.22 -12.06 -3.64
CA PHE A 35 -0.31 -12.15 -5.00
C PHE A 35 0.65 -12.86 -5.94
N VAL A 36 1.94 -12.45 -5.94
CA VAL A 36 2.94 -13.03 -6.85
C VAL A 36 3.16 -14.51 -6.58
N VAL A 37 3.26 -14.90 -5.31
CA VAL A 37 3.47 -16.30 -4.91
C VAL A 37 2.26 -17.17 -5.26
N GLU A 38 1.04 -16.71 -4.98
CA GLU A 38 -0.19 -17.47 -5.23
C GLU A 38 -0.51 -17.62 -6.72
N ASN A 39 -0.17 -16.62 -7.53
CA ASN A 39 -0.51 -16.59 -8.96
C ASN A 39 0.67 -16.95 -9.88
N ASN A 40 1.87 -17.11 -9.32
CA ASN A 40 3.12 -17.29 -10.05
C ASN A 40 3.35 -16.25 -11.18
N ARG A 41 2.91 -15.01 -10.95
CA ARG A 41 3.06 -13.89 -11.89
C ARG A 41 2.90 -12.54 -11.19
N LYS A 42 3.39 -11.48 -11.82
CA LYS A 42 3.19 -10.10 -11.33
C LYS A 42 1.73 -9.64 -11.54
N PRO A 43 1.18 -8.81 -10.64
CA PRO A 43 -0.15 -8.24 -10.84
C PRO A 43 -0.15 -7.26 -12.03
N ASN A 44 -1.24 -7.25 -12.77
CA ASN A 44 -1.51 -6.28 -13.83
C ASN A 44 -1.94 -4.92 -13.24
N ARG A 45 -2.38 -4.00 -14.08
CA ARG A 45 -2.78 -2.65 -13.65
C ARG A 45 -3.97 -2.68 -12.69
N ASP A 46 -5.01 -3.43 -12.99
CA ASP A 46 -6.25 -3.45 -12.23
C ASP A 46 -6.07 -4.18 -10.90
N GLU A 47 -5.26 -5.25 -10.90
CA GLU A 47 -4.88 -5.99 -9.69
C GLU A 47 -4.03 -5.12 -8.75
N LYS A 48 -3.13 -4.29 -9.30
CA LYS A 48 -2.40 -3.28 -8.50
C LYS A 48 -3.35 -2.24 -7.89
N GLN A 49 -4.36 -1.81 -8.63
CA GLN A 49 -5.38 -0.89 -8.11
C GLN A 49 -6.20 -1.55 -7.00
N PHE A 50 -6.54 -2.83 -7.15
CA PHE A 50 -7.23 -3.61 -6.12
C PHE A 50 -6.40 -3.72 -4.84
N ILE A 51 -5.08 -3.98 -4.95
CA ILE A 51 -4.17 -3.96 -3.80
C ILE A 51 -4.19 -2.59 -3.11
N VAL A 52 -4.10 -1.49 -3.86
CA VAL A 52 -4.14 -0.13 -3.32
C VAL A 52 -5.48 0.14 -2.61
N ALA A 53 -6.61 -0.22 -3.23
CA ALA A 53 -7.93 -0.03 -2.65
C ALA A 53 -8.10 -0.85 -1.36
N THR A 54 -7.58 -2.08 -1.34
CA THR A 54 -7.58 -2.92 -0.14
C THR A 54 -6.78 -2.28 0.99
N VAL A 55 -5.59 -1.77 0.71
CA VAL A 55 -4.78 -1.07 1.73
C VAL A 55 -5.47 0.21 2.19
N TYR A 56 -6.06 0.98 1.28
CA TYR A 56 -6.81 2.19 1.62
C TYR A 56 -7.91 1.91 2.65
N LEU A 57 -8.75 0.90 2.39
CA LEU A 57 -9.82 0.52 3.33
C LEU A 57 -9.26 0.09 4.70
N LYS A 58 -8.20 -0.73 4.71
CA LYS A 58 -7.54 -1.14 5.97
C LYS A 58 -6.93 0.03 6.73
N THR A 59 -6.42 1.04 6.03
CA THR A 59 -5.90 2.23 6.70
C THR A 59 -7.00 3.06 7.33
N GLU A 60 -8.20 3.10 6.75
CA GLU A 60 -9.35 3.76 7.39
C GLU A 60 -9.81 3.01 8.65
N GLU A 61 -9.74 1.68 8.66
CA GLU A 61 -10.01 0.85 9.85
C GLU A 61 -9.00 1.08 10.99
N GLU A 62 -7.74 1.34 10.66
CA GLU A 62 -6.64 1.62 11.59
C GLU A 62 -6.54 3.13 11.99
N ASP A 63 -7.54 3.94 11.61
CA ASP A 63 -7.58 5.40 11.78
C ASP A 63 -6.34 6.14 11.18
N ILE A 64 -5.75 5.57 10.12
CA ILE A 64 -4.65 6.15 9.33
C ILE A 64 -5.23 6.84 8.10
N PHE A 65 -5.42 8.16 8.20
CA PHE A 65 -5.93 8.94 7.07
C PHE A 65 -4.80 9.23 6.07
N ILE A 66 -4.87 8.65 4.87
CA ILE A 66 -4.00 8.97 3.74
C ILE A 66 -4.77 8.81 2.41
N PRO A 67 -4.69 9.78 1.48
CA PRO A 67 -5.31 9.64 0.18
C PRO A 67 -4.79 8.42 -0.61
N ALA A 68 -5.70 7.70 -1.26
CA ALA A 68 -5.36 6.52 -2.08
C ALA A 68 -4.32 6.81 -3.18
N ASN A 69 -4.29 8.03 -3.72
CA ASN A 69 -3.28 8.44 -4.71
C ASN A 69 -1.85 8.46 -4.12
N GLN A 70 -1.69 8.80 -2.83
CA GLN A 70 -0.39 8.75 -2.16
C GLN A 70 0.05 7.31 -1.90
N ILE A 71 -0.88 6.44 -1.49
CA ILE A 71 -0.65 5.00 -1.35
C ILE A 71 -0.17 4.43 -2.70
N ASN A 72 -0.90 4.71 -3.79
CA ASN A 72 -0.53 4.25 -5.13
C ASN A 72 0.85 4.76 -5.55
N LYS A 73 1.13 6.07 -5.39
CA LYS A 73 2.43 6.64 -5.75
C LYS A 73 3.58 5.99 -4.99
N TYR A 74 3.40 5.79 -3.68
CA TYR A 74 4.37 5.07 -2.86
C TYR A 74 4.54 3.63 -3.37
N PHE A 75 3.44 2.91 -3.58
CA PHE A 75 3.43 1.52 -4.02
C PHE A 75 4.19 1.32 -5.34
N GLN A 76 3.89 2.12 -6.37
CA GLN A 76 4.59 2.04 -7.66
C GLN A 76 6.12 2.24 -7.50
N SER A 77 6.54 3.12 -6.59
CA SER A 77 7.97 3.34 -6.31
C SER A 77 8.65 2.17 -5.61
N LYS A 78 7.90 1.26 -4.98
CA LYS A 78 8.42 0.12 -4.21
C LYS A 78 8.35 -1.22 -4.93
N ILE A 79 7.54 -1.34 -5.98
CA ILE A 79 7.43 -2.57 -6.80
C ILE A 79 8.81 -3.16 -7.18
N PRO A 80 9.79 -2.38 -7.69
CA PRO A 80 11.11 -2.94 -8.02
C PRO A 80 11.85 -3.56 -6.82
N ASN A 81 11.62 -3.06 -5.61
CA ASN A 81 12.21 -3.61 -4.39
C ASN A 81 11.47 -4.87 -3.91
N TYR A 82 10.17 -4.94 -4.14
CA TYR A 82 9.39 -6.14 -3.86
C TYR A 82 9.77 -7.27 -4.81
N ASP A 83 9.90 -6.97 -6.10
CA ASP A 83 10.40 -7.93 -7.11
C ASP A 83 11.75 -8.52 -6.71
N LYS A 84 12.73 -7.66 -6.36
CA LYS A 84 14.03 -8.11 -5.84
C LYS A 84 13.94 -8.94 -4.55
N SER A 85 12.93 -8.70 -3.72
CA SER A 85 12.73 -9.48 -2.49
C SER A 85 12.23 -10.88 -2.81
N ILE A 86 11.36 -11.02 -3.81
CA ILE A 86 10.80 -12.29 -4.27
C ILE A 86 11.89 -13.13 -4.95
N GLU A 87 12.69 -12.52 -5.84
CA GLU A 87 13.84 -13.18 -6.50
C GLU A 87 14.83 -13.76 -5.47
N LYS A 88 15.09 -13.05 -4.37
CA LYS A 88 15.96 -13.53 -3.29
C LYS A 88 15.38 -14.68 -2.48
N LEU A 89 14.05 -14.80 -2.43
CA LEU A 89 13.36 -15.86 -1.71
C LEU A 89 13.27 -17.17 -2.53
N GLY A 90 13.66 -17.14 -3.81
CA GLY A 90 13.68 -18.32 -4.68
C GLY A 90 12.29 -18.73 -5.21
N PHE A 91 11.34 -17.79 -5.23
CA PHE A 91 10.06 -17.94 -5.94
C PHE A 91 10.20 -17.53 -7.40
#